data_AF-A0A5C2SI89-F1
#
_entry.id   AF-A0A5C2SI89-F1
#
_cell.length_a   1.000
_cell.length_b   1.000
_cell.length_c   1.000
_cell.angle_alpha   90.00
_cell.angle_beta   90.00
_cell.angle_gamma   90.00
#
_symmetry.space_group_name_H-M   'P 1'
#
loop_
_entity.id
_entity.type
_entity.pdbx_description
1 polymer ?
#
loop_
_entity_poly.entity_id
_entity_poly.type
_entity_poly.pdbx_seq_one_letter_code
_entity_poly.pdbx_strand_id
1 'polypeptide(L)'
;ASTYTLELPPELKTRGIHPTFHVERLRRHEPNDDTLFPGREVGVFYDFGQDPGKEFLVDEIVAHEWRGNSVRFLVQWEDGDTTWEVWNTVRELEAIDRYFELQGVSEWKDLPKT
;
A
#
# COMPACT_ATOMS: atom_id res chain seq x y z
N ALA A 1 -25.23 17.25 -26.88
CA ALA A 1 -24.48 17.28 -25.61
C ALA A 1 -23.10 16.71 -25.88
N SER A 2 -22.04 17.40 -25.48
CA SER A 2 -20.65 16.95 -25.74
C SER A 2 -20.04 16.19 -24.56
N THR A 3 -20.83 15.96 -23.52
CA THR A 3 -20.45 15.21 -22.32
C THR A 3 -21.41 14.06 -22.09
N TYR A 4 -20.89 12.96 -21.54
CA TYR A 4 -21.62 11.76 -21.19
C TYR A 4 -21.26 11.34 -19.77
N THR A 5 -22.27 10.92 -19.00
CA THR A 5 -22.07 10.33 -17.68
C THR A 5 -22.12 8.81 -17.81
N LEU A 6 -21.06 8.14 -17.37
CA LEU A 6 -20.92 6.69 -17.41
C LEU A 6 -21.15 6.08 -16.03
N GLU A 7 -21.65 4.86 -16.00
CA GLU A 7 -21.63 4.06 -14.79
C GLU A 7 -20.21 3.52 -14.59
N LEU A 8 -19.48 4.11 -13.64
CA LEU A 8 -18.12 3.69 -13.33
C LEU A 8 -18.09 2.43 -12.45
N PRO A 9 -17.13 1.52 -12.68
CA PRO A 9 -16.78 0.46 -11.74
C PRO A 9 -16.47 1.00 -10.33
N PRO A 10 -16.76 0.22 -9.26
CA PRO A 10 -16.51 0.62 -7.88
C PRO A 10 -15.07 1.09 -7.61
N GLU A 11 -14.08 0.45 -8.22
CA GLU A 11 -12.65 0.73 -8.06
C GLU A 11 -12.31 2.17 -8.47
N LEU A 12 -12.92 2.66 -9.55
CA LEU A 12 -12.74 4.05 -10.01
C LEU A 12 -13.51 5.04 -9.14
N LYS A 13 -14.68 4.64 -8.62
CA LYS A 13 -15.48 5.48 -7.71
C LYS A 13 -14.79 5.70 -6.36
N THR A 14 -14.21 4.66 -5.77
CA THR A 14 -13.45 4.74 -4.50
C THR A 14 -12.29 5.74 -4.60
N ARG A 15 -11.75 5.92 -5.80
CA ARG A 15 -10.68 6.89 -6.09
C ARG A 15 -11.16 8.31 -6.39
N GLY A 16 -12.46 8.56 -6.32
CA GLY A 16 -13.03 9.88 -6.55
C GLY A 16 -13.08 10.31 -8.02
N ILE A 17 -13.00 9.37 -8.97
CA ILE A 17 -13.07 9.72 -10.40
C ILE A 17 -14.48 10.17 -10.76
N HIS A 18 -14.59 11.35 -11.38
CA HIS A 18 -15.86 11.88 -11.86
C HIS A 18 -16.40 11.06 -13.03
N PRO A 19 -17.69 10.66 -13.01
CA PRO A 19 -18.28 9.79 -14.04
C PRO A 19 -18.59 10.50 -15.36
N THR A 20 -18.43 11.83 -15.43
CA THR A 20 -18.80 12.63 -16.60
C THR A 20 -17.57 12.98 -17.42
N PHE A 21 -17.57 12.59 -18.70
CA PHE A 21 -16.45 12.80 -19.62
C PHE A 21 -16.90 13.52 -20.89
N HIS A 22 -15.99 14.28 -21.50
CA HIS A 22 -16.19 14.81 -22.85
C HIS A 22 -16.11 13.69 -23.89
N VAL A 23 -16.95 13.76 -24.93
CA VAL A 23 -17.10 12.73 -25.96
C VAL A 23 -15.78 12.35 -26.65
N GLU A 24 -14.88 13.32 -26.84
CA GLU A 24 -13.57 13.09 -27.47
C GLU A 24 -12.63 12.20 -26.65
N ARG A 25 -12.89 12.06 -25.34
CA ARG A 25 -12.13 11.15 -24.47
C ARG A 25 -12.71 9.74 -24.42
N LEU A 26 -13.90 9.54 -24.99
CA LEU A 26 -14.57 8.25 -24.98
C LEU A 26 -14.31 7.50 -26.27
N ARG A 27 -14.19 6.18 -26.15
CA ARG A 27 -14.13 5.26 -27.28
C ARG A 27 -15.26 4.25 -27.14
N ARG A 28 -15.71 3.70 -28.27
CA ARG A 28 -16.71 2.64 -28.27
C ARG A 28 -16.14 1.43 -27.52
N HIS A 29 -16.93 0.88 -26.59
CA HIS A 29 -16.57 -0.34 -25.89
C HIS A 29 -16.63 -1.54 -26.84
N GLU A 30 -15.56 -2.33 -26.85
CA GLU A 30 -15.49 -3.62 -27.51
C GLU A 30 -15.44 -4.71 -26.43
N PRO A 31 -16.42 -5.64 -26.40
CA PRO A 31 -16.44 -6.70 -25.41
C PRO A 31 -15.24 -7.63 -25.58
N ASN A 32 -14.77 -8.21 -24.46
CA ASN A 32 -13.70 -9.19 -24.50
C ASN A 32 -14.12 -10.46 -25.25
N ASP A 33 -13.21 -11.03 -26.02
CA ASP A 33 -13.37 -12.38 -26.58
C ASP A 33 -12.71 -13.37 -25.61
N ASP A 34 -13.54 -14.09 -24.84
CA ASP A 34 -13.06 -15.02 -23.81
C ASP A 34 -12.37 -16.27 -24.38
N THR A 35 -12.54 -16.55 -25.69
CA THR A 35 -11.85 -17.65 -26.35
C THR A 35 -10.40 -17.29 -26.71
N LEU A 36 -10.18 -16.03 -27.09
CA LEU A 36 -8.86 -15.50 -27.44
C LEU A 36 -8.11 -14.93 -26.23
N PHE A 37 -8.83 -14.40 -25.24
CA PHE A 37 -8.30 -13.73 -24.06
C PHE A 37 -8.95 -14.25 -22.77
N PRO A 38 -8.72 -15.52 -22.39
CA PRO A 38 -9.23 -16.07 -21.14
C PRO A 38 -8.60 -15.37 -19.94
N GLY A 39 -9.40 -15.14 -18.89
CA GLY A 39 -8.91 -14.55 -17.63
C GLY A 39 -8.62 -13.05 -17.69
N ARG A 40 -9.30 -12.29 -18.57
CA ARG A 40 -9.14 -10.85 -18.65
C ARG A 40 -9.86 -10.09 -17.54
N GLU A 41 -9.42 -10.30 -16.30
CA GLU A 41 -9.94 -9.58 -15.14
C GLU A 41 -9.37 -8.17 -15.06
N VAL A 42 -10.24 -7.17 -14.94
CA VAL A 42 -9.87 -5.74 -14.97
C VAL A 42 -8.78 -5.41 -13.93
N GLY A 43 -8.84 -5.99 -12.73
CA GLY A 43 -7.85 -5.81 -11.66
C GLY A 43 -6.46 -6.38 -11.94
N VAL A 44 -6.32 -7.28 -12.93
CA VAL A 44 -5.02 -7.83 -13.34
C VAL A 44 -4.30 -6.91 -14.33
N PHE A 45 -5.06 -6.24 -15.21
CA PHE A 45 -4.47 -5.45 -16.31
C PHE A 45 -4.32 -3.97 -16.00
N TYR A 46 -5.12 -3.45 -15.08
CA TYR A 46 -5.10 -2.04 -14.70
C TYR A 46 -4.65 -1.89 -13.27
N ASP A 47 -3.62 -1.07 -13.08
CA ASP A 47 -3.17 -0.68 -11.75
C ASP A 47 -4.16 0.31 -11.13
N PHE A 48 -5.07 -0.21 -10.32
CA PHE A 48 -5.94 0.58 -9.45
C PHE A 48 -5.24 0.93 -8.12
N GLY A 49 -3.90 1.00 -8.12
CA GLY A 49 -3.01 1.29 -6.99
C GLY A 49 -3.23 0.37 -5.80
N GLN A 50 -2.55 0.69 -4.72
CA GLN A 50 -2.75 -0.02 -3.47
C GLN A 50 -4.10 0.36 -2.87
N ASP A 51 -4.83 -0.64 -2.39
CA ASP A 51 -6.01 -0.41 -1.57
C ASP A 51 -5.56 0.34 -0.31
N PRO A 52 -6.11 1.54 -0.03
CA PRO A 52 -5.74 2.32 1.15
C PRO A 52 -6.06 1.61 2.47
N GLY A 53 -6.91 0.58 2.45
CA GLY A 53 -7.20 -0.29 3.59
C GLY A 53 -6.37 -1.59 3.61
N LYS A 54 -5.45 -1.79 2.65
CA LYS A 54 -4.59 -2.97 2.63
C LYS A 54 -3.59 -2.88 3.78
N GLU A 55 -3.86 -3.64 4.83
CA GLU A 55 -2.92 -3.89 5.90
C GLU A 55 -1.83 -4.83 5.38
N PHE A 56 -0.56 -4.45 5.57
CA PHE A 56 0.58 -5.30 5.25
C PHE A 56 1.01 -6.05 6.50
N LEU A 57 1.23 -7.36 6.36
CA LEU A 57 1.74 -8.18 7.44
C LEU A 57 3.25 -7.92 7.59
N VAL A 58 3.63 -7.59 8.83
CA VAL A 58 5.02 -7.35 9.23
C VAL A 58 5.58 -8.66 9.76
N ASP A 59 6.73 -9.07 9.22
CA ASP A 59 7.43 -10.27 9.69
C ASP A 59 8.21 -9.93 10.98
N GLU A 60 9.18 -9.02 10.89
CA GLU A 60 9.98 -8.58 12.03
C GLU A 60 10.61 -7.19 11.85
N ILE A 61 11.16 -6.63 12.94
CA ILE A 61 12.05 -5.47 12.90
C ILE A 61 13.48 -5.98 13.04
N VAL A 62 14.31 -5.76 12.02
CA VAL A 62 15.67 -6.32 11.97
C VAL A 62 16.73 -5.36 12.50
N ALA A 63 16.46 -4.05 12.48
CA ALA A 63 17.43 -3.03 12.90
C ALA A 63 16.75 -1.72 13.32
N HIS A 64 17.52 -0.87 14.01
CA HIS A 64 17.20 0.53 14.21
C HIS A 64 18.40 1.42 13.85
N GLU A 65 18.12 2.65 13.42
CA GLU A 65 19.13 3.69 13.22
C GLU A 65 18.72 5.00 13.90
N TRP A 66 19.69 5.71 14.45
CA TRP A 66 19.47 7.05 14.99
C TRP A 66 19.69 8.11 13.91
N ARG A 67 18.70 8.98 13.75
CA ARG A 67 18.75 10.20 12.94
C ARG A 67 18.57 11.40 13.86
N GLY A 68 19.68 11.85 14.43
CA GLY A 68 19.69 12.93 15.42
C GLY A 68 18.97 12.50 16.70
N ASN A 69 17.81 13.11 16.98
CA ASN A 69 16.97 12.79 18.13
C ASN A 69 15.77 11.89 17.79
N SER A 70 15.71 11.39 16.56
CA SER A 70 14.69 10.44 16.11
C SER A 70 15.31 9.09 15.80
N VAL A 71 14.53 8.04 15.95
CA VAL A 71 14.91 6.67 15.57
C VAL A 71 14.05 6.23 14.39
N ARG A 72 14.66 5.44 13.51
CA ARG A 72 13.96 4.69 12.46
C ARG A 72 14.20 3.21 12.65
N PHE A 73 13.26 2.41 12.18
CA PHE A 73 13.27 0.96 12.30
C PHE A 73 13.26 0.35 10.91
N LEU A 74 14.13 -0.62 10.68
CA LEU A 74 14.13 -1.40 9.45
C LEU A 74 13.12 -2.53 9.63
N VAL A 75 11.97 -2.38 8.99
CA VAL A 75 10.87 -3.34 9.00
C VAL A 75 11.06 -4.30 7.85
N GLN A 76 10.98 -5.60 8.12
CA GLN A 76 10.90 -6.65 7.13
C GLN A 76 9.43 -7.09 6.98
N TRP A 77 8.96 -7.10 5.73
CA TRP A 77 7.60 -7.48 5.36
C TRP A 77 7.54 -8.97 5.00
N GLU A 78 6.35 -9.59 5.02
CA GLU A 78 6.19 -11.02 4.70
C GLU A 78 6.65 -11.41 3.28
N ASP A 79 6.66 -10.47 2.33
CA ASP A 79 7.17 -10.69 0.97
C ASP A 79 8.71 -10.62 0.88
N GLY A 80 9.39 -10.30 1.99
CA GLY A 80 10.83 -10.20 2.11
C GLY A 80 11.38 -8.81 1.78
N ASP A 81 10.55 -7.85 1.38
CA ASP A 81 10.99 -6.47 1.23
C ASP A 81 11.31 -5.85 2.60
N THR A 82 12.17 -4.83 2.60
CA THR A 82 12.52 -4.10 3.82
C THR A 82 12.42 -2.58 3.62
N THR A 83 11.81 -1.88 4.58
CA THR A 83 11.71 -0.41 4.55
C THR A 83 12.08 0.23 5.89
N TRP A 84 12.61 1.46 5.83
CA TRP A 84 12.88 2.25 7.03
C TRP A 84 11.64 3.04 7.45
N GLU A 85 11.04 2.64 8.55
CA GLU A 85 9.84 3.25 9.10
C GLU A 85 10.11 4.11 10.34
N VAL A 86 9.24 5.09 10.55
CA VAL A 86 9.30 5.97 11.73
C VAL A 86 8.53 5.35 12.90
N TRP A 87 8.84 5.82 14.12
CA TRP A 87 8.16 5.38 15.35
C TRP A 87 6.63 5.35 15.24
N ASN A 88 6.00 6.38 14.66
CA ASN A 88 4.55 6.43 14.55
C ASN A 88 3.94 5.32 13.67
N THR A 89 4.70 4.81 12.70
CA THR A 89 4.28 3.67 11.87
C THR A 89 4.38 2.36 12.65
N VAL A 90 5.44 2.20 13.47
CA VAL A 90 5.77 0.90 14.07
C VAL A 90 5.28 0.70 15.50
N ARG A 91 4.90 1.78 16.20
CA ARG A 91 4.57 1.73 17.65
C ARG A 91 3.40 0.81 18.03
N GLU A 92 2.57 0.44 17.06
CA GLU A 92 1.38 -0.41 17.27
C GLU A 92 1.61 -1.84 16.75
N LEU A 93 2.81 -2.15 16.24
CA LEU A 93 3.16 -3.46 15.71
C LEU A 93 3.68 -4.37 16.83
N GLU A 94 3.19 -5.59 16.94
CA GLU A 94 3.77 -6.62 17.84
C GLU A 94 5.26 -6.87 17.57
N ALA A 95 5.72 -6.63 16.33
CA ALA A 95 7.13 -6.71 15.96
C ALA A 95 8.04 -5.75 16.75
N ILE A 96 7.54 -4.59 17.20
CA ILE A 96 8.34 -3.65 18.00
C ILE A 96 8.56 -4.16 19.43
N ASP A 97 7.55 -4.80 20.00
CA ASP A 97 7.62 -5.36 21.35
C ASP A 97 8.65 -6.49 21.38
N ARG A 98 8.58 -7.41 20.40
CA ARG A 98 9.59 -8.48 20.21
C ARG A 98 11.00 -7.91 20.02
N TYR A 99 11.13 -6.82 19.25
CA TYR A 99 12.41 -6.18 19.03
C TYR A 99 12.98 -5.58 20.32
N PHE A 100 12.16 -4.91 21.11
CA PHE A 100 12.56 -4.34 22.39
C PHE A 100 12.97 -5.41 23.41
N GLU A 101 12.25 -6.52 23.46
CA GLU A 101 12.63 -7.69 24.28
C GLU A 101 14.02 -8.21 23.89
N LEU A 102 14.30 -8.35 22.58
CA LEU A 102 15.61 -8.78 22.08
C LEU A 102 16.74 -7.79 22.41
N GLN A 103 16.44 -6.49 22.40
CA GLN A 103 17.39 -5.44 22.79
C GLN A 103 17.49 -5.25 24.31
N GLY A 104 16.61 -5.88 25.10
CA GLY A 104 16.54 -5.71 26.55
C GLY A 104 16.08 -4.32 26.99
N VAL A 105 15.24 -3.66 26.19
CA VAL A 105 14.73 -2.29 26.45
C VAL A 105 13.20 -2.29 26.56
N SER A 106 12.63 -1.20 27.06
CA SER A 106 11.16 -1.00 27.12
C SER A 106 10.68 0.17 26.26
N GLU A 107 11.54 1.13 25.97
CA GLU A 107 11.24 2.26 25.09
C GLU A 107 12.29 2.43 24.00
N TRP A 108 11.89 3.01 22.88
CA TRP A 108 12.81 3.33 21.79
C TRP A 108 13.93 4.29 22.21
N LYS A 109 13.74 5.08 23.27
CA LYS A 109 14.75 6.03 23.78
C LYS A 109 15.94 5.32 24.43
N ASP A 110 15.73 4.10 24.90
CA ASP A 110 16.73 3.29 25.59
C ASP A 110 17.56 2.45 24.61
N LEU A 111 17.20 2.49 23.32
CA LEU A 111 17.94 1.79 22.28
C LEU A 111 19.38 2.29 22.19
N PRO A 112 20.35 1.39 21.98
CA PRO A 112 21.73 1.78 21.77
C PRO A 112 21.84 2.71 20.55
N LYS A 113 22.79 3.64 20.57
CA LYS A 113 23.07 4.47 19.40
C LYS A 113 23.99 3.70 18.45
N THR A 114 23.39 3.09 17.43
CA THR A 114 24.07 2.51 16.27
C THR A 114 24.57 3.57 15.30
#